data_AF-V5HLN5-F1
#
_entry.id   AF-V5HLN5-F1
#
_cell.length_a   1.000
_cell.length_b   1.000
_cell.length_c   1.000
_cell.angle_alpha   90.00
_cell.angle_beta   90.00
_cell.angle_gamma   90.00
#
_symmetry.space_group_name_H-M   'P 1'
#
loop_
_entity.id
_entity.type
_entity.pdbx_description
1 polymer ?
#
loop_
_entity_poly.entity_id
_entity_poly.type
_entity_poly.pdbx_seq_one_letter_code
_entity_poly.pdbx_strand_id
1 'polypeptide(L)'
;LECYVCDNQDENNAKCTQTIKTCDPAHTRCLTEVRWGSTPYWAPSGEKQYYISKECASEKRCGEKIASYRYRCDRIWYNDWECAECCTGDRCNYYVTLGGSRVWPITWLYLVTCALGIRFYFRGL
;
A
#
# COMPACT_ATOMS: atom_id res chain seq x y z
N LEU A 1 -2.41 16.82 -8.17
CA LEU A 1 -1.80 15.73 -7.38
C LEU A 1 -0.29 15.83 -7.54
N GLU A 2 0.44 15.89 -6.45
CA GLU A 2 1.90 15.73 -6.42
C GLU A 2 2.27 14.40 -5.77
N CYS A 3 3.28 13.70 -6.29
CA CYS A 3 3.77 12.45 -5.70
C CYS A 3 5.29 12.49 -5.55
N TYR A 4 5.82 11.76 -4.56
CA TYR A 4 7.23 11.42 -4.59
C TYR A 4 7.49 10.43 -5.74
N VAL A 5 8.61 10.60 -6.43
CA VAL A 5 9.00 9.75 -7.56
C VAL A 5 10.44 9.28 -7.44
N CYS A 6 10.67 8.00 -7.67
CA CYS A 6 12.00 7.42 -7.72
C CYS A 6 11.92 6.10 -8.47
N ASP A 7 13.05 5.61 -8.96
CA ASP A 7 13.09 4.35 -9.70
C ASP A 7 14.19 3.45 -9.15
N ASN A 8 13.82 2.25 -8.72
CA ASN A 8 14.71 1.17 -8.35
C ASN A 8 15.80 1.57 -7.34
N GLN A 9 15.41 2.31 -6.29
CA GLN A 9 16.31 2.72 -5.21
C GLN A 9 16.35 1.65 -4.10
N ASP A 10 17.50 1.48 -3.49
CA ASP A 10 17.76 0.55 -2.39
C ASP A 10 17.22 1.05 -1.03
N GLU A 11 17.00 2.34 -0.90
CA GLU A 11 16.54 2.96 0.35
C GLU A 11 15.39 3.96 0.12
N ASN A 12 14.51 4.11 1.12
CA ASN A 12 13.46 5.14 1.12
C ASN A 12 13.97 6.45 1.70
N ASN A 13 15.00 7.01 1.08
CA ASN A 13 15.55 8.31 1.43
C ASN A 13 15.92 9.06 0.14
N ALA A 14 16.58 10.21 0.29
CA ALA A 14 17.09 11.03 -0.81
C ALA A 14 16.08 11.12 -1.96
N LYS A 15 16.34 10.47 -3.09
CA LYS A 15 15.46 10.52 -4.26
C LYS A 15 14.02 10.15 -3.95
N CYS A 16 13.76 9.10 -3.18
CA CYS A 16 12.42 8.61 -2.87
C CYS A 16 11.64 9.49 -1.87
N THR A 17 12.28 10.45 -1.19
CA THR A 17 11.64 11.36 -0.23
C THR A 17 11.84 12.85 -0.55
N GLN A 18 12.60 13.18 -1.59
CA GLN A 18 12.92 14.56 -1.98
C GLN A 18 12.52 14.88 -3.43
N THR A 19 12.46 13.87 -4.31
CA THR A 19 12.07 14.10 -5.71
C THR A 19 10.55 14.08 -5.81
N ILE A 20 9.97 15.23 -6.11
CA ILE A 20 8.52 15.41 -6.24
C ILE A 20 8.18 15.70 -7.70
N LYS A 21 7.08 15.12 -8.19
CA LYS A 21 6.54 15.40 -9.52
C LYS A 21 5.08 15.80 -9.42
N THR A 22 4.71 16.88 -10.08
CA THR A 22 3.31 17.21 -10.36
C THR A 22 2.77 16.25 -11.41
N CYS A 23 1.73 15.50 -11.05
CA CYS A 23 1.18 14.44 -11.88
C CYS A 23 0.30 14.98 -13.01
N ASP A 24 0.24 14.21 -14.11
CA ASP A 24 -0.71 14.43 -15.20
C ASP A 24 -2.16 14.35 -14.67
N PRO A 25 -3.12 15.11 -15.24
CA PRO A 25 -4.53 15.03 -14.85
C PRO A 25 -5.13 13.62 -14.85
N ALA A 26 -4.66 12.71 -15.72
CA ALA A 26 -5.09 11.31 -15.76
C ALA A 26 -4.52 10.45 -14.60
N HIS A 27 -3.48 10.92 -13.92
CA HIS A 27 -2.85 10.24 -12.79
C HIS A 27 -3.43 10.74 -11.46
N THR A 28 -4.42 10.00 -10.98
CA THR A 28 -5.20 10.33 -9.77
C THR A 28 -4.66 9.65 -8.50
N ARG A 29 -3.58 8.87 -8.59
CA ARG A 29 -2.96 8.13 -7.48
C ARG A 29 -1.45 8.30 -7.45
N CYS A 30 -0.87 8.14 -6.27
CA CYS A 30 0.56 7.88 -6.12
C CYS A 30 0.74 6.38 -5.90
N LEU A 31 1.53 5.72 -6.76
CA LEU A 31 1.89 4.31 -6.64
C LEU A 31 3.28 4.19 -6.01
N THR A 32 3.42 3.25 -5.07
CA THR A 32 4.72 2.78 -4.60
C THR A 32 4.82 1.28 -4.80
N GLU A 33 5.94 0.85 -5.35
CA GLU A 33 6.35 -0.55 -5.49
C GLU A 33 7.59 -0.77 -4.63
N VAL A 34 7.61 -1.90 -3.92
CA VAL A 34 8.79 -2.36 -3.18
C VAL A 34 9.02 -3.83 -3.44
N ARG A 35 10.26 -4.17 -3.73
CA ARG A 35 10.71 -5.53 -3.97
C ARG A 35 11.84 -5.84 -3.01
N TRP A 36 11.88 -7.07 -2.54
CA TRP A 36 12.94 -7.61 -1.73
C TRP A 36 13.43 -8.88 -2.42
N GLY A 37 14.71 -8.91 -2.76
CA GLY A 37 15.29 -10.08 -3.42
C GLY A 37 16.71 -9.84 -3.91
N SER A 38 17.29 -10.87 -4.50
CA SER A 38 18.65 -10.84 -5.05
C SER A 38 18.70 -10.07 -6.39
N THR A 39 19.79 -9.33 -6.66
CA THR A 39 20.08 -8.67 -7.97
C THR A 39 19.94 -9.65 -9.14
N PRO A 40 19.78 -9.21 -10.41
CA PRO A 40 18.80 -9.70 -11.39
C PRO A 40 18.87 -11.19 -11.82
N TYR A 41 19.81 -11.98 -11.31
CA TYR A 41 19.82 -13.43 -11.44
C TYR A 41 19.74 -14.06 -10.04
N TRP A 42 18.77 -14.97 -9.86
CA TRP A 42 18.67 -15.77 -8.65
C TRP A 42 20.02 -16.43 -8.35
N ALA A 43 20.56 -16.17 -7.16
CA ALA A 43 21.78 -16.78 -6.66
C ALA A 43 21.50 -17.32 -5.25
N PRO A 44 21.84 -18.59 -4.94
CA PRO A 44 21.63 -19.18 -3.62
C PRO A 44 22.27 -18.39 -2.47
N SER A 45 23.29 -17.59 -2.77
CA SER A 45 24.05 -16.73 -1.85
C SER A 45 23.99 -15.25 -2.23
N GLY A 46 23.05 -14.84 -3.09
CA GLY A 46 22.94 -13.45 -3.52
C GLY A 46 22.45 -12.56 -2.39
N GLU A 47 23.20 -11.50 -2.08
CA GLU A 47 22.78 -10.48 -1.13
C GLU A 47 21.40 -9.94 -1.52
N LYS A 48 20.47 -9.99 -0.56
CA LYS A 48 19.11 -9.48 -0.75
C LYS A 48 19.10 -8.01 -0.36
N GLN A 49 18.43 -7.21 -1.18
CA GLN A 49 18.26 -5.79 -0.92
C GLN A 49 16.86 -5.35 -1.33
N TYR A 50 16.51 -4.12 -0.93
CA TYR A 50 15.28 -3.49 -1.38
C TYR A 50 15.43 -2.91 -2.78
N TYR A 51 14.31 -2.82 -3.48
CA TYR A 51 14.15 -2.03 -4.69
C TYR A 51 12.83 -1.29 -4.60
N ILE A 52 12.90 0.03 -4.53
CA ILE A 52 11.78 0.92 -4.29
C ILE A 52 11.59 1.81 -5.51
N SER A 53 10.40 1.77 -6.08
CA SER A 53 9.98 2.68 -7.14
C SER A 53 8.71 3.41 -6.72
N LYS A 54 8.62 4.69 -7.04
CA LYS A 54 7.46 5.54 -6.78
C LYS A 54 7.10 6.29 -8.06
N GLU A 55 5.82 6.30 -8.41
CA GLU A 55 5.34 6.97 -9.62
C GLU A 55 3.95 7.61 -9.44
N CYS A 56 3.67 8.62 -10.27
CA CYS A 56 2.29 9.05 -10.52
C CYS A 56 1.58 7.95 -11.32
N ALA A 57 0.38 7.55 -10.92
CA ALA A 57 -0.35 6.46 -11.56
C ALA A 57 -1.85 6.78 -11.72
N SER A 58 -2.48 6.14 -12.70
CA SER A 58 -3.94 6.10 -12.81
C SER A 58 -4.53 5.05 -11.86
N GLU A 59 -5.83 5.15 -11.56
CA GLU A 59 -6.57 4.13 -10.81
C GLU A 59 -6.37 2.72 -11.37
N LYS A 60 -6.46 2.61 -12.71
CA LYS A 60 -6.30 1.35 -13.43
C LYS A 60 -4.90 0.77 -13.24
N ARG A 61 -3.86 1.59 -13.41
CA ARG A 61 -2.46 1.19 -13.23
C ARG A 61 -2.20 0.69 -11.81
N CYS A 62 -2.75 1.38 -10.82
CA CYS A 62 -2.70 0.96 -9.42
C CYS A 62 -3.32 -0.43 -9.21
N GLY A 63 -4.55 -0.64 -9.70
CA GLY A 63 -5.25 -1.92 -9.58
C GLY A 63 -4.49 -3.07 -10.23
N GLU A 64 -3.93 -2.85 -11.44
CA GLU A 64 -3.11 -3.84 -12.15
C GLU A 64 -1.88 -4.25 -11.34
N LYS A 65 -1.14 -3.27 -10.80
CA LYS A 65 0.08 -3.51 -10.02
C LYS A 65 -0.19 -4.24 -8.72
N ILE A 66 -1.18 -3.79 -7.95
CA ILE A 66 -1.61 -4.44 -6.70
C ILE A 66 -2.06 -5.88 -6.99
N ALA A 67 -2.83 -6.11 -8.05
CA ALA A 67 -3.26 -7.45 -8.44
C ALA A 67 -2.06 -8.35 -8.82
N SER A 68 -1.10 -7.82 -9.58
CA SER A 68 0.07 -8.58 -10.03
C SER A 68 1.00 -9.03 -8.89
N TYR A 69 1.01 -8.27 -7.78
CA TYR A 69 1.87 -8.54 -6.62
C TYR A 69 1.13 -9.19 -5.46
N ARG A 70 -0.20 -9.33 -5.55
CA ARG A 70 -1.07 -9.86 -4.48
C ARG A 70 -0.55 -11.14 -3.83
N TYR A 71 -0.05 -12.07 -4.63
CA TYR A 71 0.41 -13.39 -4.15
C TYR A 71 1.89 -13.42 -3.75
N ARG A 72 2.63 -12.35 -4.01
CA ARG A 72 4.07 -12.22 -3.72
C ARG A 72 4.36 -11.17 -2.66
N CYS A 73 3.34 -10.60 -2.02
CA CYS A 73 3.48 -9.60 -0.96
C CYS A 73 3.36 -10.25 0.44
N ASP A 74 4.17 -11.28 0.72
CA ASP A 74 4.18 -11.97 2.02
C ASP A 74 5.10 -11.29 3.06
N ARG A 75 6.08 -10.51 2.59
CA ARG A 75 7.11 -9.82 3.40
C ARG A 75 7.96 -10.77 4.24
N ILE A 76 8.11 -12.02 3.81
CA ILE A 76 8.94 -13.02 4.47
C ILE A 76 10.41 -12.78 4.09
N TRP A 77 11.24 -12.42 5.07
CA TRP A 77 12.62 -11.93 4.83
C TRP A 77 13.54 -12.89 4.06
N TYR A 78 13.34 -14.21 4.14
CA TYR A 78 14.18 -15.18 3.41
C TYR A 78 13.66 -15.47 1.99
N ASN A 79 12.40 -15.17 1.70
CA ASN A 79 11.82 -15.30 0.36
C ASN A 79 12.04 -14.02 -0.45
N ASP A 80 11.91 -14.12 -1.76
CA ASP A 80 11.75 -12.93 -2.60
C ASP A 80 10.27 -12.51 -2.55
N TRP A 81 10.01 -11.23 -2.37
CA TRP A 81 8.66 -10.70 -2.30
C TRP A 81 8.56 -9.32 -2.94
N GLU A 82 7.36 -8.99 -3.40
CA GLU A 82 7.04 -7.74 -4.07
C GLU A 82 5.68 -7.25 -3.58
N CYS A 83 5.60 -5.97 -3.25
CA CYS A 83 4.37 -5.31 -2.80
C CYS A 83 4.15 -4.03 -3.60
N ALA A 84 2.89 -3.72 -3.86
CA ALA A 84 2.47 -2.43 -4.41
C ALA A 84 1.38 -1.82 -3.53
N GLU A 85 1.44 -0.51 -3.35
CA GLU A 85 0.45 0.26 -2.61
C GLU A 85 0.14 1.56 -3.35
N CYS A 86 -1.13 1.97 -3.31
CA CYS A 86 -1.56 3.25 -3.86
C CYS A 86 -2.29 4.08 -2.81
N CYS A 87 -2.06 5.39 -2.87
CA CYS A 87 -2.73 6.38 -2.04
C CYS A 87 -3.22 7.57 -2.87
N THR A 88 -4.08 8.40 -2.27
CA THR A 88 -4.56 9.66 -2.85
C THR A 88 -4.26 10.81 -1.90
N GLY A 89 -3.95 11.95 -2.47
CA GLY A 89 -3.56 13.15 -1.75
C GLY A 89 -2.12 13.54 -2.08
N ASP A 90 -1.83 14.83 -2.01
CA ASP A 90 -0.49 15.32 -2.36
C ASP A 90 0.56 14.72 -1.43
N ARG A 91 1.60 14.14 -2.03
CA ARG A 91 2.77 13.57 -1.38
C ARG A 91 2.41 12.46 -0.38
N CYS A 92 1.28 11.78 -0.60
CA CYS A 92 0.78 10.73 0.30
C CYS A 92 1.72 9.51 0.39
N ASN A 93 2.54 9.28 -0.64
CA ASN A 93 3.44 8.13 -0.75
C ASN A 93 4.84 8.37 -0.16
N TYR A 94 4.95 9.15 0.93
CA TYR A 94 6.22 9.39 1.61
C TYR A 94 6.86 8.09 2.11
N TYR A 95 6.06 7.24 2.76
CA TYR A 95 6.47 5.91 3.19
C TYR A 95 6.38 4.90 2.03
N VAL A 96 7.14 3.81 2.12
CA VAL A 96 7.17 2.77 1.07
C VAL A 96 5.84 2.04 0.98
N THR A 97 5.39 1.51 2.11
CA THR A 97 4.06 0.89 2.25
C THR A 97 3.61 1.10 3.68
N LEU A 98 2.33 1.38 3.88
CA LEU A 98 1.73 1.43 5.20
C LEU A 98 1.25 0.02 5.56
N GLY A 99 1.66 -0.48 6.72
CA GLY A 99 1.17 -1.76 7.23
C GLY A 99 -0.33 -1.68 7.47
N GLY A 100 -1.14 -2.14 6.51
CA GLY A 100 -2.59 -2.19 6.65
C GLY A 100 -2.98 -3.31 7.61
N SER A 101 -3.17 -2.99 8.89
CA SER A 101 -3.87 -3.90 9.80
C SER A 101 -5.31 -4.06 9.30
N ARG A 102 -5.75 -5.30 9.07
CA ARG A 102 -7.17 -5.59 8.81
C ARG A 102 -7.98 -5.21 10.06
N VAL A 103 -8.64 -4.06 10.02
CA VAL A 103 -9.70 -3.73 10.99
C VAL A 103 -10.88 -4.64 10.69
N TRP A 104 -11.13 -5.61 11.56
CA TRP A 104 -12.33 -6.43 11.49
C TRP A 104 -13.52 -5.57 11.96
N PRO A 105 -14.56 -5.37 11.14
CA PRO A 105 -15.73 -4.62 11.59
C PRO A 105 -16.39 -5.40 12.73
N ILE A 106 -16.52 -4.76 13.89
CA ILE A 106 -17.19 -5.34 15.06
C ILE A 106 -18.72 -5.21 14.86
N THR A 107 -19.23 -5.90 13.85
CA THR A 107 -20.66 -5.88 13.47
C THR A 107 -21.57 -6.34 14.61
N TRP A 108 -21.06 -7.22 15.49
CA TRP A 108 -21.77 -7.72 16.66
C TRP A 108 -22.15 -6.63 17.68
N LEU A 109 -21.33 -5.57 17.84
CA LEU A 109 -21.64 -4.48 18.77
C LEU A 109 -22.87 -3.69 18.31
N TYR A 110 -23.01 -3.45 17.00
CA TYR A 110 -24.15 -2.73 16.43
C TYR A 110 -25.47 -3.49 16.58
N LEU A 111 -25.45 -4.82 16.48
CA LEU A 111 -26.64 -5.65 16.64
C LEU A 111 -27.15 -5.65 18.10
N VAL A 112 -26.24 -5.68 19.08
CA VAL A 112 -26.61 -5.64 20.50
C VAL A 112 -27.21 -4.29 20.88
N THR A 113 -26.64 -3.18 20.41
CA THR A 113 -27.19 -1.83 20.67
C THR A 113 -28.56 -1.64 20.03
N CYS A 114 -28.78 -2.14 18.82
CA CYS A 114 -30.10 -2.11 18.17
C CYS A 114 -31.14 -2.94 18.95
N ALA A 115 -30.79 -4.16 19.37
CA ALA A 115 -31.71 -5.02 20.11
C ALA A 115 -32.12 -4.42 21.46
N LEU A 116 -31.18 -3.79 22.18
CA LEU A 116 -31.46 -3.09 23.43
C LEU A 116 -32.35 -1.85 23.19
N GLY A 117 -32.07 -1.04 22.15
CA GLY A 117 -32.89 0.11 21.79
C GLY A 117 -34.33 -0.27 21.45
N ILE A 118 -34.53 -1.35 20.69
CA ILE A 118 -35.88 -1.88 20.39
C ILE A 118 -36.59 -2.31 21.67
N ARG A 119 -35.89 -2.99 22.59
CA ARG A 119 -36.50 -3.40 23.87
C ARG A 119 -36.86 -2.24 24.78
N PHE A 120 -36.10 -1.15 24.78
CA PHE A 120 -36.47 0.06 25.53
C PHE A 120 -37.68 0.77 24.90
N TYR A 121 -37.75 0.85 23.57
CA TYR A 121 -38.91 1.42 22.86
C TYR A 121 -40.22 0.68 23.18
N PHE A 122 -40.21 -0.66 23.16
CA PHE A 122 -41.39 -1.48 23.47
C PHE A 122 -41.75 -1.57 24.96
N ARG A 123 -40.86 -1.15 25.88
CA ARG A 123 -41.15 -1.11 27.33
C ARG A 123 -41.71 0.24 27.80
N GLY A 124 -41.66 1.28 26.96
CA GLY A 124 -42.17 2.62 27.26
C GLY A 124 -43.50 2.96 26.56
N LEU A 125 -44.06 2.03 25.80
CA LEU A 125 -45.38 2.04 25.15
C LEU A 125 -46.31 1.07 25.88
#